data_AF-A0A7J7J3M4-F1
#
_entry.id   AF-A0A7J7J3M4-F1
#
_cell.length_a   1.000
_cell.length_b   1.000
_cell.length_c   1.000
_cell.angle_alpha   90.00
_cell.angle_beta   90.00
_cell.angle_gamma   90.00
#
_symmetry.space_group_name_H-M   'P 1'
#
loop_
_entity.id
_entity.type
_entity.pdbx_description
1 polymer ?
#
loop_
_entity_poly.entity_id
_entity_poly.type
_entity_poly.pdbx_seq_one_letter_code
_entity_poly.pdbx_strand_id
1 'polypeptide(L)'
;MSRWSGQGFGKDLKEFVGLLDAGNARRVETERFHRAATLIQAVFKSWRTRKTLQRANDGITKLQRSFRIKRTVQKKVQDEQRIQIELQHQLVVARKKAMRATREKTMQILGMLPASAVPKHMENIRQSSALTIQSAWRGFLVRKEFEECKSEKVKSRSAIILQRAVRKFLARRAKVRNDPPIWQKVEGLTDERRVYLQKVILNRREANPPKERSREGQEELHSRCQDMLKRHVLTNRVDRSRQLHREALLAQLETDSSLLLNAPKLSELKLEQVDSFVCRSVPVATKARENHNNELRLLKQPWWRKLSDEYQDSVYEDTQIL
;
A
#
# COMPACT_ATOMS: atom_id res chain seq x y z
N MET A 1 -17.54 53.37 52.60
CA MET A 1 -17.08 53.46 51.18
C MET A 1 -18.16 53.04 50.15
N SER A 2 -19.45 53.21 50.44
CA SER A 2 -20.56 52.71 49.58
C SER A 2 -21.21 53.77 48.68
N ARG A 3 -20.74 55.03 48.71
CA ARG A 3 -21.40 56.16 48.01
C ARG A 3 -21.01 56.32 46.53
N TRP A 4 -20.00 55.59 46.04
CA TRP A 4 -19.43 55.77 44.70
C TRP A 4 -19.43 54.49 43.85
N SER A 5 -19.97 53.38 44.36
CA SER A 5 -20.10 52.13 43.63
C SER A 5 -21.29 52.18 42.68
N GLY A 6 -21.05 52.45 41.39
CA GLY A 6 -22.08 52.43 40.34
C GLY A 6 -21.96 53.54 39.29
N GLN A 7 -21.22 54.63 39.56
CA GLN A 7 -21.04 55.77 38.64
C GLN A 7 -19.84 55.64 37.68
N GLY A 8 -19.41 54.42 37.34
CA GLY A 8 -18.29 54.19 36.41
C GLY A 8 -16.89 54.32 37.01
N PHE A 9 -16.71 54.99 38.16
CA PHE A 9 -15.42 55.15 38.84
C PHE A 9 -14.92 53.91 39.61
N GLY A 10 -15.61 52.78 39.51
CA GLY A 10 -15.29 51.58 40.30
C GLY A 10 -13.94 50.93 39.98
N LYS A 11 -13.41 51.16 38.76
CA LYS A 11 -12.09 50.65 38.35
C LYS A 11 -10.97 51.49 38.96
N ASP A 12 -11.09 52.81 38.85
CA ASP A 12 -10.11 53.78 39.35
C ASP A 12 -10.09 53.78 40.89
N LEU A 13 -11.25 53.63 41.52
CA LEU A 13 -11.34 53.52 42.98
C LEU A 13 -10.69 52.23 43.50
N LYS A 14 -10.83 51.11 42.78
CA LYS A 14 -10.15 49.84 43.13
C LYS A 14 -8.64 49.92 42.91
N GLU A 15 -8.21 50.65 41.88
CA GLU A 15 -6.80 50.90 41.60
C GLU A 15 -6.17 51.81 42.66
N PHE A 16 -6.87 52.87 43.06
CA PHE A 16 -6.46 53.77 44.14
C PHE A 16 -6.40 53.08 45.51
N VAL A 17 -7.43 52.29 45.88
CA VAL A 17 -7.42 51.49 47.12
C VAL A 17 -6.29 50.45 47.09
N GLY A 18 -6.05 49.78 45.96
CA GLY A 18 -4.95 48.83 45.81
C GLY A 18 -3.56 49.48 45.95
N LEU A 19 -3.40 50.72 45.47
CA LEU A 19 -2.17 51.50 45.65
C LEU A 19 -1.98 51.94 47.10
N LEU A 20 -3.07 52.29 47.80
CA LEU A 20 -3.05 52.66 49.22
C LEU A 20 -2.73 51.47 50.13
N ASP A 21 -3.32 50.29 49.88
CA ASP A 21 -3.10 49.09 50.70
C ASP A 21 -1.70 48.48 50.51
N ALA A 22 -1.12 48.54 49.29
CA ALA A 22 0.18 47.94 48.99
C ALA A 22 1.38 48.86 49.25
N GLY A 23 1.15 50.16 49.43
CA GLY A 23 2.16 51.20 49.71
C GLY A 23 3.20 51.44 48.59
N ASN A 24 3.20 50.65 47.51
CA ASN A 24 4.14 50.75 46.39
C ASN A 24 3.51 50.22 45.08
N ALA A 25 3.51 51.05 44.03
CA ALA A 25 2.92 50.72 42.72
C ALA A 25 3.47 49.43 42.08
N ARG A 26 4.76 49.14 42.28
CA ARG A 26 5.38 47.89 41.78
C ARG A 26 4.80 46.64 42.43
N ARG A 27 4.42 46.71 43.71
CA ARG A 27 3.80 45.57 44.43
C ARG A 27 2.41 45.28 43.88
N VAL A 28 1.61 46.31 43.62
CA VAL A 28 0.28 46.17 43.00
C VAL A 28 0.36 45.50 41.62
N GLU A 29 1.32 45.89 40.78
CA GLU A 29 1.55 45.24 39.49
C GLU A 29 1.97 43.79 39.64
N THR A 30 2.91 43.48 40.54
CA THR A 30 3.33 42.09 40.78
C THR A 30 2.17 41.23 41.27
N GLU A 31 1.30 41.74 42.14
CA GLU A 31 0.10 41.01 42.58
C GLU A 31 -0.88 40.79 41.43
N ARG A 32 -1.07 41.77 40.54
CA ARG A 32 -1.90 41.61 39.34
C ARG A 32 -1.35 40.51 38.43
N PHE A 33 -0.04 40.49 38.18
CA PHE A 33 0.61 39.42 37.42
C PHE A 33 0.46 38.06 38.09
N HIS A 34 0.64 37.97 39.41
CA HIS A 34 0.45 36.72 40.15
C HIS A 34 -1.00 36.23 40.11
N ARG A 35 -1.98 37.13 40.25
CA ARG A 35 -3.41 36.79 40.12
C ARG A 35 -3.73 36.31 38.70
N ALA A 36 -3.25 37.00 37.67
CA ALA A 36 -3.43 36.59 36.27
C ALA A 36 -2.77 35.23 35.98
N ALA A 37 -1.54 35.01 36.45
CA ALA A 37 -0.85 33.74 36.32
C ALA A 37 -1.61 32.61 37.04
N THR A 38 -2.12 32.87 38.25
CA THR A 38 -2.92 31.92 39.02
C THR A 38 -4.20 31.54 38.27
N LEU A 39 -4.88 32.51 37.64
CA LEU A 39 -6.06 32.25 36.82
C LEU A 39 -5.74 31.39 35.60
N ILE A 40 -4.68 31.74 34.85
CA ILE A 40 -4.25 30.95 33.69
C ILE A 40 -3.89 29.52 34.10
N GLN A 41 -3.14 29.37 35.20
CA GLN A 41 -2.77 28.06 35.74
C GLN A 41 -3.98 27.26 36.19
N ALA A 42 -4.95 27.88 36.86
CA ALA A 42 -6.20 27.22 37.27
C ALA A 42 -7.01 26.75 36.07
N VAL A 43 -7.17 27.61 35.05
CA VAL A 43 -7.84 27.27 33.79
C VAL A 43 -7.14 26.10 33.10
N PHE A 44 -5.81 26.15 32.98
CA PHE A 44 -5.04 25.07 32.36
C PHE A 44 -5.13 23.75 33.14
N LYS A 45 -5.00 23.79 34.48
CA LYS A 45 -5.16 22.60 35.34
C LYS A 45 -6.55 22.00 35.17
N SER A 46 -7.61 22.82 35.15
CA SER A 46 -8.98 22.36 34.96
C SER A 46 -9.22 21.78 33.55
N TRP A 47 -8.62 22.36 32.52
CA TRP A 47 -8.65 21.80 31.16
C TRP A 47 -7.97 20.43 31.12
N ARG A 48 -6.78 20.31 31.74
CA ARG A 48 -6.01 19.05 31.80
C ARG A 48 -6.78 17.95 32.54
N THR A 49 -7.40 18.25 33.67
CA THR A 49 -8.20 17.27 34.42
C THR A 49 -9.42 16.82 33.63
N ARG A 50 -10.19 17.76 33.04
CA ARG A 50 -11.32 17.44 32.15
C ARG A 50 -10.88 16.56 30.98
N LYS A 51 -9.74 16.85 30.36
CA LYS A 51 -9.21 16.04 29.25
C LYS A 51 -8.80 14.64 29.69
N THR A 52 -8.24 14.51 30.89
CA THR A 52 -7.88 13.21 31.48
C THR A 52 -9.12 12.38 31.79
N LEU A 53 -10.15 12.99 32.38
CA LEU A 53 -11.42 12.33 32.66
C LEU A 53 -12.14 11.91 31.38
N GLN A 54 -12.14 12.74 30.34
CA GLN A 54 -12.69 12.38 29.03
C GLN A 54 -12.00 11.12 28.47
N ARG A 55 -10.67 11.06 28.51
CA ARG A 55 -9.91 9.88 28.05
C ARG A 55 -10.22 8.63 28.88
N ALA A 56 -10.39 8.78 30.19
CA ALA A 56 -10.76 7.68 31.07
C ALA A 56 -12.15 7.13 30.73
N ASN A 57 -13.14 8.02 30.53
CA ASN A 57 -14.50 7.64 30.12
C ASN A 57 -14.52 6.97 28.74
N ASP A 58 -13.72 7.46 27.79
CA ASP A 58 -13.57 6.82 26.48
C ASP A 58 -12.98 5.41 26.63
N GLY A 59 -11.99 5.25 27.51
CA GLY A 59 -11.40 3.94 27.85
C GLY A 59 -12.41 2.97 28.44
N ILE A 60 -13.20 3.43 29.42
CA ILE A 60 -14.27 2.64 30.05
C ILE A 60 -15.33 2.25 29.01
N THR A 61 -15.75 3.17 28.15
CA THR A 61 -16.75 2.91 27.10
C THR A 61 -16.24 1.84 26.12
N LYS A 62 -14.97 1.93 25.72
CA LYS A 62 -14.33 0.90 24.87
C LYS A 62 -14.29 -0.46 25.57
N LEU A 63 -13.91 -0.50 26.85
CA LEU A 63 -13.88 -1.72 27.65
C LEU A 63 -15.28 -2.35 27.76
N GLN A 64 -16.29 -1.56 28.12
CA GLN A 64 -17.68 -2.00 28.23
C GLN A 64 -18.21 -2.52 26.89
N ARG A 65 -17.93 -1.82 25.78
CA ARG A 65 -18.29 -2.29 24.43
C ARG A 65 -17.63 -3.62 24.11
N SER A 66 -16.33 -3.76 24.36
CA SER A 66 -15.59 -5.00 24.14
C SER A 66 -16.15 -6.15 24.98
N PHE A 67 -16.44 -5.90 26.27
CA PHE A 67 -17.02 -6.88 27.16
C PHE A 67 -18.40 -7.34 26.69
N ARG A 68 -19.28 -6.41 26.31
CA ARG A 68 -20.62 -6.72 25.78
C ARG A 68 -20.52 -7.58 24.52
N ILE A 69 -19.65 -7.21 23.57
CA ILE A 69 -19.41 -8.00 22.36
C ILE A 69 -18.93 -9.41 22.73
N LYS A 70 -17.89 -9.52 23.56
CA LYS A 70 -17.35 -10.83 23.99
C LYS A 70 -18.42 -11.69 24.65
N ARG A 71 -19.24 -11.10 25.53
CA ARG A 71 -20.35 -11.80 26.21
C ARG A 71 -21.42 -12.28 25.23
N THR A 72 -21.80 -11.45 24.24
CA THR A 72 -22.78 -11.85 23.22
C THR A 72 -22.25 -12.98 22.34
N VAL A 73 -20.98 -12.93 21.94
CA VAL A 73 -20.33 -13.98 21.15
C VAL A 73 -20.28 -15.28 21.95
N GLN A 74 -19.83 -15.22 23.21
CA GLN A 74 -19.75 -16.40 24.07
C GLN A 74 -21.12 -17.04 24.29
N LYS A 75 -22.16 -16.23 24.50
CA LYS A 75 -23.53 -16.73 24.62
C LYS A 75 -24.01 -17.41 23.34
N LYS A 76 -23.76 -16.80 22.16
CA LYS A 76 -24.09 -17.41 20.86
C LYS A 76 -23.40 -18.76 20.68
N VAL A 77 -22.11 -18.86 20.99
CA VAL A 77 -21.36 -20.12 20.90
C VAL A 77 -21.95 -21.18 21.83
N GLN A 78 -22.33 -20.82 23.06
CA GLN A 78 -22.98 -21.74 23.99
C GLN A 78 -24.35 -22.19 23.47
N ASP A 79 -25.16 -21.27 22.96
CA ASP A 79 -26.48 -21.58 22.40
C ASP A 79 -26.36 -22.49 21.17
N GLU A 80 -25.41 -22.22 20.26
CA GLU A 80 -25.09 -23.06 19.11
C GLU A 80 -24.66 -24.47 19.55
N GLN A 81 -23.80 -24.59 20.57
CA GLN A 81 -23.40 -25.88 21.12
C GLN A 81 -24.59 -26.65 21.70
N ARG A 82 -25.49 -25.99 22.44
CA ARG A 82 -26.69 -26.63 22.98
C ARG A 82 -27.60 -27.13 21.86
N ILE A 83 -27.82 -26.31 20.84
CA ILE A 83 -28.61 -26.69 19.66
C ILE A 83 -27.98 -27.90 18.94
N GLN A 84 -26.65 -27.92 18.80
CA GLN A 84 -25.94 -29.05 18.19
C GLN A 84 -26.10 -30.35 18.98
N ILE A 85 -25.95 -30.30 20.31
CA ILE A 85 -26.11 -31.47 21.18
C ILE A 85 -27.56 -32.00 21.09
N GLU A 86 -28.54 -31.10 21.16
CA GLU A 86 -29.96 -31.46 21.04
C GLU A 86 -30.25 -32.08 19.67
N LEU A 87 -29.73 -31.50 18.58
CA LEU A 87 -29.86 -32.05 17.24
C LEU A 87 -29.26 -33.45 17.13
N GLN A 88 -28.05 -33.66 17.66
CA GLN A 88 -27.40 -34.98 17.67
C GLN A 88 -28.25 -36.01 18.42
N HIS A 89 -28.77 -35.64 19.59
CA HIS A 89 -29.66 -36.50 20.36
C HIS A 89 -30.93 -36.85 19.56
N GLN A 90 -31.58 -35.85 18.96
CA GLN A 90 -32.77 -36.05 18.12
C GLN A 90 -32.49 -36.98 16.93
N LEU A 91 -31.36 -36.82 16.25
CA LEU A 91 -30.96 -37.70 15.14
C LEU A 91 -30.75 -39.14 15.59
N VAL A 92 -30.12 -39.37 16.75
CA VAL A 92 -29.94 -40.72 17.32
C VAL A 92 -31.29 -41.34 17.67
N VAL A 93 -32.19 -40.59 18.30
CA VAL A 93 -33.55 -41.07 18.63
C VAL A 93 -34.34 -41.37 17.37
N ALA A 94 -34.32 -40.47 16.38
CA ALA A 94 -35.00 -40.65 15.10
C ALA A 94 -34.50 -41.90 14.37
N ARG A 95 -33.18 -42.13 14.34
CA ARG A 95 -32.57 -43.34 13.75
C ARG A 95 -33.02 -44.61 14.45
N LYS A 96 -33.05 -44.62 15.79
CA LYS A 96 -33.55 -45.76 16.58
C LYS A 96 -35.02 -46.04 16.29
N LYS A 97 -35.86 -45.00 16.24
CA LYS A 97 -37.29 -45.12 15.90
C LYS A 97 -37.49 -45.67 14.48
N ALA A 98 -36.78 -45.13 13.49
CA ALA A 98 -36.84 -45.61 12.10
C ALA A 98 -36.40 -47.07 11.96
N MET A 99 -35.35 -47.48 12.67
CA MET A 99 -34.89 -48.87 12.68
C MET A 99 -35.95 -49.81 13.28
N ARG A 100 -36.58 -49.42 14.40
CA ARG A 100 -37.68 -50.20 15.00
C ARG A 100 -38.87 -50.32 14.06
N ALA A 101 -39.34 -49.21 13.50
CA ALA A 101 -40.46 -49.20 12.56
C ALA A 101 -40.20 -50.10 11.33
N THR A 102 -38.96 -50.13 10.84
CA THR A 102 -38.58 -51.02 9.74
C THR A 102 -38.62 -52.48 10.16
N ARG A 103 -38.08 -52.81 11.35
CA ARG A 103 -38.11 -54.18 11.91
C ARG A 103 -39.53 -54.68 12.17
N GLU A 104 -40.40 -53.83 12.71
CA GLU A 104 -41.81 -54.13 12.95
C GLU A 104 -42.53 -54.46 11.63
N LYS A 105 -42.34 -53.64 10.60
CA LYS A 105 -42.89 -53.91 9.26
C LYS A 105 -42.37 -55.22 8.66
N THR A 106 -41.07 -55.50 8.79
CA THR A 106 -40.52 -56.79 8.32
C THR A 106 -41.11 -57.97 9.08
N MET A 107 -41.31 -57.85 10.40
CA MET A 107 -41.92 -58.90 11.21
C MET A 107 -43.37 -59.16 10.80
N GLN A 108 -44.15 -58.09 10.57
CA GLN A 108 -45.53 -58.18 10.10
C GLN A 108 -45.62 -58.90 8.75
N ILE A 109 -44.77 -58.54 7.78
CA ILE A 109 -44.73 -59.18 6.46
C ILE A 109 -44.36 -60.66 6.59
N LEU A 110 -43.32 -60.99 7.37
CA LEU A 110 -42.89 -62.38 7.58
C LEU A 110 -43.97 -63.24 8.26
N GLY A 111 -44.75 -62.66 9.17
CA GLY A 111 -45.86 -63.36 9.84
C GLY A 111 -47.06 -63.65 8.95
N MET A 112 -47.28 -62.87 7.88
CA MET A 112 -48.37 -63.08 6.92
C MET A 112 -47.98 -64.00 5.75
N LEU A 113 -46.69 -64.17 5.49
CA LEU A 113 -46.21 -64.93 4.32
C LEU A 113 -46.17 -66.44 4.59
N PRO A 114 -46.52 -67.28 3.60
CA PRO A 114 -46.31 -68.72 3.69
C PRO A 114 -44.81 -69.05 3.70
N ALA A 115 -44.42 -70.10 4.42
CA ALA A 115 -43.01 -70.46 4.64
C ALA A 115 -42.22 -70.66 3.34
N SER A 116 -42.86 -71.14 2.27
CA SER A 116 -42.23 -71.32 0.94
C SER A 116 -41.86 -70.01 0.24
N ALA A 117 -42.54 -68.90 0.56
CA ALA A 117 -42.30 -67.59 -0.05
C ALA A 117 -41.24 -66.75 0.70
N VAL A 118 -40.94 -67.09 1.96
CA VAL A 118 -39.98 -66.36 2.81
C VAL A 118 -38.57 -66.29 2.20
N PRO A 119 -37.97 -67.37 1.65
CA PRO A 119 -36.62 -67.31 1.08
C PRO A 119 -36.51 -66.30 -0.08
N LYS A 120 -37.51 -66.29 -0.97
CA LYS A 120 -37.55 -65.36 -2.11
C LYS A 120 -37.67 -63.90 -1.65
N HIS A 121 -38.48 -63.63 -0.63
CA HIS A 121 -38.60 -62.29 -0.04
C HIS A 121 -37.29 -61.81 0.59
N MET A 122 -36.62 -62.68 1.35
CA MET A 122 -35.33 -62.35 1.99
C MET A 122 -34.23 -62.09 0.97
N GLU A 123 -34.19 -62.84 -0.13
CA GLU A 123 -33.25 -62.63 -1.22
C GLU A 123 -33.48 -61.26 -1.91
N ASN A 124 -34.74 -60.89 -2.18
CA ASN A 124 -35.06 -59.58 -2.75
C ASN A 124 -34.60 -58.41 -1.83
N ILE A 125 -34.79 -58.54 -0.52
CA ILE A 125 -34.30 -57.54 0.46
C ILE A 125 -32.78 -57.45 0.41
N ARG A 126 -32.08 -58.60 0.33
CA ARG A 126 -30.63 -58.66 0.26
C ARG A 126 -30.11 -57.96 -0.99
N GLN A 127 -30.70 -58.24 -2.15
CA GLN A 127 -30.32 -57.62 -3.43
C GLN A 127 -30.57 -56.11 -3.42
N SER A 128 -31.75 -55.67 -2.97
CA SER A 128 -32.07 -54.24 -2.87
C SER A 128 -31.14 -53.49 -1.90
N SER A 129 -30.80 -54.12 -0.77
CA SER A 129 -29.85 -53.59 0.20
C SER A 129 -28.44 -53.49 -0.39
N ALA A 130 -27.98 -54.51 -1.12
CA ALA A 130 -26.69 -54.51 -1.80
C ALA A 130 -26.61 -53.38 -2.84
N LEU A 131 -27.64 -53.18 -3.65
CA LEU A 131 -27.70 -52.08 -4.63
C LEU A 131 -27.66 -50.70 -3.96
N THR A 132 -28.34 -50.55 -2.82
CA THR A 132 -28.33 -49.31 -2.03
C THR A 132 -26.94 -49.02 -1.47
N ILE A 133 -26.27 -50.02 -0.91
CA ILE A 133 -24.91 -49.87 -0.37
C ILE A 133 -23.92 -49.57 -1.50
N GLN A 134 -24.00 -50.28 -2.62
CA GLN A 134 -23.11 -50.10 -3.76
C GLN A 134 -23.27 -48.72 -4.41
N SER A 135 -24.50 -48.24 -4.61
CA SER A 135 -24.76 -46.90 -5.15
C SER A 135 -24.26 -45.80 -4.20
N ALA A 136 -24.49 -45.95 -2.89
CA ALA A 136 -23.96 -45.05 -1.89
C ALA A 136 -22.41 -45.01 -1.88
N TRP A 137 -21.77 -46.17 -2.02
CA TRP A 137 -20.31 -46.30 -2.09
C TRP A 137 -19.73 -45.65 -3.34
N ARG A 138 -20.30 -45.92 -4.52
CA ARG A 138 -19.91 -45.26 -5.78
C ARG A 138 -20.02 -43.75 -5.67
N GLY A 139 -21.12 -43.25 -5.09
CA GLY A 139 -21.29 -41.83 -4.83
C GLY A 139 -20.28 -41.25 -3.83
N PHE A 140 -19.90 -42.01 -2.81
CA PHE A 140 -18.88 -41.60 -1.85
C PHE A 140 -17.50 -41.44 -2.52
N LEU A 141 -17.10 -42.39 -3.37
CA LEU A 141 -15.82 -42.34 -4.09
C LEU A 141 -15.70 -41.06 -4.94
N VAL A 142 -16.72 -40.76 -5.75
CA VAL A 142 -16.72 -39.55 -6.60
C VAL A 142 -16.64 -38.28 -5.77
N ARG A 143 -17.40 -38.20 -4.66
CA ARG A 143 -17.34 -37.02 -3.77
C ARG A 143 -15.99 -36.87 -3.09
N LYS A 144 -15.35 -37.98 -2.71
CA LYS A 144 -14.01 -37.96 -2.11
C LYS A 144 -12.99 -37.40 -3.11
N GLU A 145 -12.97 -37.93 -4.32
CA GLU A 145 -12.08 -37.45 -5.40
C GLU A 145 -12.33 -35.96 -5.71
N PHE A 146 -13.59 -35.55 -5.78
CA PHE A 146 -13.94 -34.14 -6.00
C PHE A 146 -13.45 -33.24 -4.86
N GLU A 147 -13.60 -33.63 -3.60
CA GLU A 147 -13.15 -32.82 -2.47
C GLU A 147 -11.61 -32.73 -2.43
N GLU A 148 -10.89 -33.80 -2.80
CA GLU A 148 -9.43 -33.78 -2.98
C GLU A 148 -9.03 -32.79 -4.09
N CYS A 149 -9.65 -32.87 -5.27
CA CYS A 149 -9.42 -31.94 -6.38
C CYS A 149 -9.71 -30.48 -5.98
N LYS A 150 -10.81 -30.25 -5.28
CA LYS A 150 -11.23 -28.93 -4.79
C LYS A 150 -10.25 -28.39 -3.76
N SER A 151 -9.81 -29.21 -2.80
CA SER A 151 -8.78 -28.86 -1.82
C SER A 151 -7.50 -28.40 -2.50
N GLU A 152 -7.05 -29.14 -3.51
CA GLU A 152 -5.82 -28.80 -4.25
C GLU A 152 -5.96 -27.50 -5.05
N LYS A 153 -7.12 -27.27 -5.68
CA LYS A 153 -7.43 -26.00 -6.35
C LYS A 153 -7.45 -24.82 -5.36
N VAL A 154 -7.99 -25.00 -4.16
CA VAL A 154 -8.02 -23.97 -3.11
C VAL A 154 -6.61 -23.67 -2.62
N LYS A 155 -5.76 -24.68 -2.38
CA LYS A 155 -4.34 -24.49 -2.02
C LYS A 155 -3.60 -23.74 -3.10
N SER A 156 -3.73 -24.16 -4.37
CA SER A 156 -3.10 -23.52 -5.52
C SER A 156 -3.51 -22.05 -5.64
N ARG A 157 -4.81 -21.76 -5.55
CA ARG A 157 -5.33 -20.39 -5.57
C ARG A 157 -4.78 -19.55 -4.41
N SER A 158 -4.72 -20.13 -3.21
CA SER A 158 -4.18 -19.46 -2.02
C SER A 158 -2.69 -19.15 -2.18
N ALA A 159 -1.91 -20.10 -2.71
CA ALA A 159 -0.50 -19.91 -3.02
C ALA A 159 -0.29 -18.78 -4.05
N ILE A 160 -1.09 -18.73 -5.12
CA ILE A 160 -1.03 -17.67 -6.12
C ILE A 160 -1.34 -16.30 -5.49
N ILE A 161 -2.36 -16.21 -4.63
CA ILE A 161 -2.70 -14.97 -3.92
C ILE A 161 -1.52 -14.50 -3.06
N LEU A 162 -0.92 -15.42 -2.29
CA LEU A 162 0.23 -15.13 -1.44
C LEU A 162 1.44 -14.68 -2.26
N GLN A 163 1.78 -15.42 -3.33
CA GLN A 163 2.87 -15.08 -4.23
C GLN A 163 2.68 -13.69 -4.85
N ARG A 164 1.47 -13.35 -5.30
CA ARG A 164 1.13 -12.02 -5.84
C ARG A 164 1.32 -10.93 -4.77
N ALA A 165 0.87 -11.18 -3.55
CA ALA A 165 1.03 -10.23 -2.44
C ALA A 165 2.51 -9.99 -2.12
N VAL A 166 3.32 -11.05 -2.05
CA VAL A 166 4.76 -10.97 -1.81
C VAL A 166 5.48 -10.24 -2.94
N ARG A 167 5.21 -10.60 -4.21
CA ARG A 167 5.79 -9.88 -5.37
C ARG A 167 5.47 -8.40 -5.35
N LYS A 168 4.22 -8.03 -5.02
CA LYS A 168 3.81 -6.62 -4.88
C LYS A 168 4.54 -5.92 -3.74
N PHE A 169 4.71 -6.59 -2.59
CA PHE A 169 5.47 -6.07 -1.46
C PHE A 169 6.95 -5.84 -1.82
N LEU A 170 7.59 -6.82 -2.46
CA LEU A 170 8.98 -6.70 -2.92
C LEU A 170 9.15 -5.57 -3.94
N ALA A 171 8.23 -5.44 -4.90
CA ALA A 171 8.23 -4.34 -5.86
C ALA A 171 8.10 -2.97 -5.18
N ARG A 172 7.25 -2.84 -4.15
CA ARG A 172 7.17 -1.61 -3.35
C ARG A 172 8.49 -1.31 -2.62
N ARG A 173 9.09 -2.33 -1.99
CA ARG A 173 10.39 -2.15 -1.30
C ARG A 173 11.51 -1.75 -2.27
N ALA A 174 11.55 -2.35 -3.46
CA ALA A 174 12.50 -1.99 -4.50
C ALA A 174 12.31 -0.54 -4.96
N LYS A 175 11.06 -0.08 -5.13
CA LYS A 175 10.77 1.34 -5.43
C LYS A 175 11.26 2.26 -4.32
N VAL A 176 10.99 1.95 -3.05
CA VAL A 176 11.46 2.77 -1.92
C VAL A 176 12.99 2.81 -1.85
N ARG A 177 13.68 1.71 -2.15
CA ARG A 177 15.15 1.66 -2.19
C ARG A 177 15.73 2.46 -3.36
N ASN A 178 15.06 2.44 -4.51
CA ASN A 178 15.52 3.11 -5.73
C ASN A 178 14.97 4.54 -5.86
N ASP A 179 14.04 4.96 -5.00
CA ASP A 179 13.56 6.33 -4.93
C ASP A 179 14.74 7.19 -4.45
N PRO A 180 15.22 8.16 -5.25
CA PRO A 180 16.29 9.03 -4.81
C PRO A 180 15.84 9.80 -3.57
N PRO A 181 16.68 9.94 -2.53
CA PRO A 181 16.31 10.68 -1.34
C PRO A 181 15.94 12.11 -1.75
N ILE A 182 14.82 12.60 -1.20
CA ILE A 182 14.25 13.94 -1.49
C ILE A 182 15.31 15.04 -1.26
N TRP A 183 16.28 14.78 -0.37
CA TRP A 183 17.35 15.69 0.04
C TRP A 183 18.67 15.50 -0.72
N GLN A 184 18.74 14.66 -1.74
CA GLN A 184 19.95 14.57 -2.55
C GLN A 184 20.20 15.95 -3.18
N LYS A 185 21.41 16.49 -2.99
CA LYS A 185 21.76 17.86 -3.38
C LYS A 185 21.40 18.07 -4.87
N VAL A 186 20.70 19.15 -5.18
CA VAL A 186 20.43 19.53 -6.58
C VAL A 186 21.78 19.87 -7.20
N GLU A 187 22.11 19.25 -8.34
CA GLU A 187 23.34 19.56 -9.05
C GLU A 187 23.38 21.06 -9.41
N GLY A 188 24.53 21.69 -9.21
CA GLY A 188 24.70 23.14 -9.42
C GLY A 188 24.38 24.03 -8.23
N LEU A 189 23.93 23.49 -7.08
CA LEU A 189 23.92 24.24 -5.81
C LEU A 189 25.33 24.23 -5.17
N THR A 190 26.32 24.74 -5.90
CA THR A 190 27.64 25.07 -5.37
C THR A 190 27.49 26.23 -4.37
N ASP A 191 28.45 26.38 -3.45
CA ASP A 191 28.34 27.43 -2.43
C ASP A 191 28.37 28.83 -3.05
N GLU A 192 29.11 29.00 -4.15
CA GLU A 192 29.09 30.19 -4.99
C GLU A 192 27.70 30.50 -5.55
N ARG A 193 27.01 29.47 -6.09
CA ARG A 193 25.66 29.64 -6.62
C ARG A 193 24.65 29.95 -5.52
N ARG A 194 24.82 29.37 -4.32
CA ARG A 194 24.00 29.68 -3.15
C ARG A 194 24.10 31.17 -2.79
N VAL A 195 25.33 31.69 -2.71
CA VAL A 195 25.59 33.11 -2.41
C VAL A 195 24.99 34.01 -3.49
N TYR A 196 25.15 33.66 -4.77
CA TYR A 196 24.51 34.38 -5.87
C TYR A 196 22.98 34.41 -5.75
N LEU A 197 22.34 33.26 -5.50
CA LEU A 197 20.89 33.19 -5.35
C LEU A 197 20.39 33.96 -4.13
N GLN A 198 21.14 33.95 -3.02
CA GLN A 198 20.85 34.78 -1.85
C GLN A 198 20.87 36.27 -2.21
N LYS A 199 21.90 36.74 -2.94
CA LYS A 199 21.96 38.13 -3.43
C LYS A 199 20.76 38.46 -4.32
N VAL A 200 20.38 37.58 -5.25
CA VAL A 200 19.20 37.79 -6.12
C VAL A 200 17.91 37.86 -5.31
N ILE A 201 17.74 37.01 -4.29
CA ILE A 201 16.57 37.03 -3.41
C ILE A 201 16.51 38.33 -2.61
N LEU A 202 17.65 38.79 -2.06
CA LEU A 202 17.74 40.04 -1.33
C LEU A 202 17.36 41.23 -2.22
N ASN A 203 17.98 41.36 -3.39
CA ASN A 203 17.66 42.43 -4.34
C ASN A 203 16.17 42.45 -4.72
N ARG A 204 15.55 41.27 -4.89
CA ARG A 204 14.11 41.17 -5.19
C ARG A 204 13.22 41.57 -4.02
N ARG A 205 13.63 41.30 -2.79
CA ARG A 205 12.91 41.72 -1.56
C ARG A 205 13.02 43.21 -1.34
N GLU A 206 14.19 43.80 -1.59
CA GLU A 206 14.40 45.24 -1.53
C GLU A 206 13.57 45.97 -2.59
N ALA A 207 13.56 45.45 -3.82
CA ALA A 207 12.72 46.00 -4.91
C ALA A 207 11.21 45.79 -4.68
N ASN A 208 10.80 44.84 -3.84
CA ASN A 208 9.40 44.52 -3.56
C ASN A 208 9.15 44.38 -2.04
N PRO A 209 9.06 45.50 -1.31
CA PRO A 209 8.76 45.45 0.12
C PRO A 209 7.39 44.80 0.37
N PRO A 210 7.23 44.08 1.50
CA PRO A 210 5.99 43.41 1.84
C PRO A 210 4.87 44.44 2.02
N LYS A 211 3.84 44.34 1.18
CA LYS A 211 2.62 45.15 1.32
C LYS A 211 1.84 44.67 2.54
N GLU A 212 1.33 45.59 3.34
CA GLU A 212 0.36 45.27 4.38
C GLU A 212 -0.88 44.64 3.74
N ARG A 213 -1.28 43.47 4.24
CA ARG A 213 -2.43 42.71 3.75
C ARG A 213 -3.36 42.40 4.90
N SER A 214 -4.66 42.40 4.63
CA SER A 214 -5.66 41.80 5.52
C SER A 214 -5.30 40.33 5.78
N ARG A 215 -5.70 39.80 6.95
CA ARG A 215 -5.45 38.43 7.37
C ARG A 215 -5.92 37.40 6.34
N GLU A 216 -7.11 37.59 5.78
CA GLU A 216 -7.66 36.70 4.74
C GLU A 216 -6.77 36.67 3.49
N GLY A 217 -6.28 37.84 3.05
CA GLY A 217 -5.36 37.95 1.93
C GLY A 217 -3.95 37.39 2.19
N GLN A 218 -3.55 37.24 3.46
CA GLN A 218 -2.33 36.51 3.83
C GLN A 218 -2.55 34.99 3.78
N GLU A 219 -3.69 34.51 4.26
CA GLU A 219 -4.08 33.10 4.23
C GLU A 219 -4.21 32.58 2.78
N GLU A 220 -4.83 33.36 1.89
CA GLU A 220 -4.92 33.05 0.46
C GLU A 220 -3.54 33.01 -0.22
N LEU A 221 -2.68 33.99 0.07
CA LEU A 221 -1.32 34.01 -0.48
C LEU A 221 -0.53 32.79 -0.02
N HIS A 222 -0.61 32.46 1.27
CA HIS A 222 0.04 31.29 1.83
C HIS A 222 -0.46 30.02 1.13
N SER A 223 -1.78 29.85 0.98
CA SER A 223 -2.38 28.71 0.28
C SER A 223 -1.85 28.61 -1.16
N ARG A 224 -1.87 29.71 -1.91
CA ARG A 224 -1.36 29.77 -3.28
C ARG A 224 0.14 29.42 -3.36
N CYS A 225 0.96 29.91 -2.43
CA CYS A 225 2.38 29.58 -2.38
C CYS A 225 2.60 28.09 -2.07
N GLN A 226 1.84 27.52 -1.13
CA GLN A 226 1.90 26.08 -0.81
C GLN A 226 1.50 25.23 -2.02
N ASP A 227 0.48 25.63 -2.77
CA ASP A 227 0.08 24.95 -4.01
C ASP A 227 1.16 25.01 -5.08
N MET A 228 1.77 26.18 -5.29
CA MET A 228 2.90 26.33 -6.22
C MET A 228 4.09 25.46 -5.81
N LEU A 229 4.44 25.45 -4.52
CA LEU A 229 5.51 24.61 -3.99
C LEU A 229 5.20 23.13 -4.19
N LYS A 230 3.97 22.70 -3.90
CA LYS A 230 3.53 21.32 -4.08
C LYS A 230 3.63 20.87 -5.54
N ARG A 231 3.17 21.71 -6.49
CA ARG A 231 3.32 21.44 -7.93
C ARG A 231 4.79 21.31 -8.33
N HIS A 232 5.64 22.22 -7.85
CA HIS A 232 7.08 22.17 -8.12
C HIS A 232 7.71 20.89 -7.57
N VAL A 233 7.44 20.51 -6.31
CA VAL A 233 7.98 19.27 -5.70
C VAL A 233 7.54 18.02 -6.47
N LEU A 234 6.27 17.97 -6.89
CA LEU A 234 5.76 16.84 -7.69
C LEU A 234 6.45 16.74 -9.06
N THR A 235 6.60 17.87 -9.75
CA THR A 235 7.23 17.94 -11.08
C THR A 235 8.72 17.63 -11.00
N ASN A 236 9.41 18.23 -10.03
CA ASN A 236 10.84 18.04 -9.80
C ASN A 236 11.18 16.59 -9.47
N ARG A 237 10.31 15.84 -8.79
CA ARG A 237 10.50 14.40 -8.57
C ARG A 237 10.54 13.62 -9.89
N VAL A 238 9.64 13.95 -10.81
CA VAL A 238 9.57 13.28 -12.13
C VAL A 238 10.78 13.66 -12.98
N ASP A 239 11.10 14.95 -13.05
CA ASP A 239 12.24 15.44 -13.84
C ASP A 239 13.56 14.89 -13.32
N ARG A 240 13.73 14.82 -11.99
CA ARG A 240 14.91 14.20 -11.37
C ARG A 240 15.02 12.71 -11.68
N SER A 241 13.90 11.98 -11.65
CA SER A 241 13.92 10.55 -12.05
C SER A 241 14.36 10.38 -13.50
N ARG A 242 13.99 11.29 -14.39
CA ARG A 242 14.44 11.30 -15.79
C ARG A 242 15.91 11.66 -15.91
N GLN A 243 16.39 12.63 -15.13
CA GLN A 243 17.81 13.03 -15.07
C GLN A 243 18.69 11.87 -14.59
N LEU A 244 18.35 11.22 -13.48
CA LEU A 244 19.09 10.05 -12.99
C LEU A 244 19.10 8.90 -13.99
N HIS A 245 17.99 8.68 -14.69
CA HIS A 245 17.95 7.69 -15.77
C HIS A 245 18.89 8.06 -16.91
N ARG A 246 18.89 9.34 -17.33
CA ARG A 246 19.82 9.87 -18.33
C ARG A 246 21.27 9.75 -17.89
N GLU A 247 21.60 10.12 -16.65
CA GLU A 247 22.95 10.01 -16.08
C GLU A 247 23.42 8.56 -16.05
N ALA A 248 22.56 7.62 -15.63
CA ALA A 248 22.88 6.20 -15.66
C ALA A 248 23.13 5.69 -17.09
N LEU A 249 22.35 6.16 -18.06
CA LEU A 249 22.58 5.85 -19.47
C LEU A 249 23.88 6.46 -20.00
N LEU A 250 24.19 7.71 -19.64
CA LEU A 250 25.44 8.37 -20.03
C LEU A 250 26.65 7.64 -19.44
N ALA A 251 26.60 7.30 -18.15
CA ALA A 251 27.64 6.51 -17.49
C ALA A 251 27.80 5.14 -18.15
N GLN A 252 26.69 4.48 -18.54
CA GLN A 252 26.75 3.24 -19.30
C GLN A 252 27.42 3.44 -20.66
N LEU A 253 27.07 4.50 -21.40
CA LEU A 253 27.68 4.82 -22.69
C LEU A 253 29.16 5.14 -22.56
N GLU A 254 29.57 5.85 -21.50
CA GLU A 254 30.97 6.09 -21.18
C GLU A 254 31.72 4.79 -20.88
N THR A 255 31.13 3.89 -20.08
CA THR A 255 31.74 2.59 -19.81
C THR A 255 31.84 1.74 -21.07
N ASP A 256 30.80 1.69 -21.89
CA ASP A 256 30.77 0.93 -23.14
C ASP A 256 31.77 1.51 -24.16
N SER A 257 31.84 2.84 -24.27
CA SER A 257 32.84 3.54 -25.09
C SER A 257 34.27 3.23 -24.63
N SER A 258 34.53 3.30 -23.32
CA SER A 258 35.84 2.98 -22.75
C SER A 258 36.22 1.52 -22.99
N LEU A 259 35.25 0.59 -22.96
CA LEU A 259 35.46 -0.82 -23.26
C LEU A 259 35.85 -1.01 -24.73
N LEU A 260 35.16 -0.33 -25.64
CA LEU A 260 35.44 -0.40 -27.09
C LEU A 260 36.77 0.26 -27.46
N LEU A 261 37.11 1.40 -26.87
CA LEU A 261 38.40 2.07 -27.09
C LEU A 261 39.58 1.22 -26.61
N ASN A 262 39.38 0.43 -25.55
CA ASN A 262 40.38 -0.48 -25.00
C ASN A 262 40.23 -1.92 -25.51
N ALA A 263 39.58 -2.13 -26.66
CA ALA A 263 39.36 -3.46 -27.20
C ALA A 263 40.70 -4.12 -27.63
N PRO A 264 41.02 -5.32 -27.12
CA PRO A 264 42.21 -6.05 -27.54
C PRO A 264 42.13 -6.49 -29.01
N LYS A 265 43.29 -6.72 -29.62
CA LYS A 265 43.36 -7.26 -30.99
C LYS A 265 42.72 -8.66 -31.05
N LEU A 266 42.13 -9.01 -32.18
CA LEU A 266 41.47 -10.31 -32.42
C LEU A 266 42.37 -11.53 -32.12
N SER A 267 43.70 -11.38 -32.22
CA SER A 267 44.68 -12.42 -31.92
C SER A 267 44.92 -12.66 -30.43
N GLU A 268 44.56 -11.72 -29.57
CA GLU A 268 44.86 -11.72 -28.11
C GLU A 268 43.62 -11.99 -27.25
N LEU A 269 42.46 -12.19 -27.88
CA LEU A 269 41.16 -12.34 -27.23
C LEU A 269 40.99 -13.70 -26.56
N LYS A 270 40.75 -13.69 -25.24
CA LYS A 270 40.30 -14.86 -24.48
C LYS A 270 38.77 -14.98 -24.52
N LEU A 271 38.24 -16.20 -24.46
CA LEU A 271 36.79 -16.47 -24.52
C LEU A 271 36.00 -15.70 -23.43
N GLU A 272 36.59 -15.53 -22.24
CA GLU A 272 35.98 -14.81 -21.12
C GLU A 272 35.84 -13.30 -21.36
N GLN A 273 36.68 -12.72 -22.23
CA GLN A 273 36.62 -11.31 -22.56
C GLN A 273 35.52 -11.02 -23.59
N VAL A 274 35.08 -12.01 -24.36
CA VAL A 274 34.00 -11.86 -25.35
C VAL A 274 32.68 -11.50 -24.67
N ASP A 275 32.39 -12.11 -23.52
CA ASP A 275 31.16 -11.85 -22.75
C ASP A 275 31.07 -10.40 -22.26
N SER A 276 32.19 -9.69 -22.13
CA SER A 276 32.20 -8.27 -21.74
C SER A 276 31.71 -7.34 -22.84
N PHE A 277 31.80 -7.75 -24.11
CA PHE A 277 31.33 -6.98 -25.28
C PHE A 277 29.88 -7.31 -25.68
N VAL A 278 29.20 -8.19 -24.93
CA VAL A 278 27.81 -8.56 -25.21
C VAL A 278 26.84 -7.60 -24.55
N CYS A 279 25.94 -7.03 -25.35
CA CYS A 279 24.85 -6.21 -24.83
C CYS A 279 23.87 -7.07 -24.02
N ARG A 280 23.59 -6.68 -22.77
CA ARG A 280 22.62 -7.37 -21.88
C ARG A 280 21.17 -7.21 -22.33
N SER A 281 20.88 -6.24 -23.20
CA SER A 281 19.55 -5.98 -23.73
C SER A 281 19.28 -6.86 -24.95
N VAL A 282 18.38 -7.84 -24.81
CA VAL A 282 18.06 -8.80 -25.87
C VAL A 282 17.63 -8.11 -27.18
N PRO A 283 16.71 -7.11 -27.19
CA PRO A 283 16.28 -6.47 -28.43
C PRO A 283 17.42 -5.73 -29.16
N VAL A 284 18.33 -5.12 -28.40
CA VAL A 284 19.47 -4.39 -28.96
C VAL A 284 20.49 -5.37 -29.52
N ALA A 285 20.79 -6.45 -28.79
CA ALA A 285 21.68 -7.51 -29.24
C ALA A 285 21.15 -8.22 -30.51
N THR A 286 19.85 -8.50 -30.59
CA THR A 286 19.24 -9.10 -31.79
C THR A 286 19.35 -8.15 -32.99
N LYS A 287 19.07 -6.86 -32.80
CA LYS A 287 19.14 -5.89 -33.90
C LYS A 287 20.58 -5.69 -34.38
N ALA A 288 21.55 -5.61 -33.46
CA ALA A 288 22.97 -5.53 -33.80
C ALA A 288 23.42 -6.77 -34.60
N ARG A 289 22.99 -7.97 -34.21
CA ARG A 289 23.29 -9.21 -34.93
C ARG A 289 22.70 -9.22 -36.34
N GLU A 290 21.47 -8.77 -36.50
CA GLU A 290 20.84 -8.63 -37.82
C GLU A 290 21.62 -7.66 -38.72
N ASN A 291 21.97 -6.49 -38.20
CA ASN A 291 22.74 -5.49 -38.93
C ASN A 291 24.11 -6.05 -39.36
N HIS A 292 24.84 -6.69 -38.45
CA HIS A 292 26.12 -7.32 -38.77
C HIS A 292 25.98 -8.42 -39.84
N ASN A 293 24.94 -9.26 -39.75
CA ASN A 293 24.68 -10.26 -40.79
C ASN A 293 24.38 -9.62 -42.14
N ASN A 294 23.69 -8.47 -42.16
CA ASN A 294 23.44 -7.73 -43.39
C ASN A 294 24.73 -7.13 -43.95
N GLU A 295 25.59 -6.53 -43.14
CA GLU A 295 26.91 -6.05 -43.55
C GLU A 295 27.78 -7.19 -44.11
N LEU A 296 27.82 -8.34 -43.43
CA LEU A 296 28.54 -9.52 -43.95
C LEU A 296 27.97 -10.01 -45.29
N ARG A 297 26.65 -9.94 -45.47
CA ARG A 297 26.01 -10.25 -46.76
C ARG A 297 26.44 -9.28 -47.84
N LEU A 298 26.47 -7.96 -47.55
CA LEU A 298 26.95 -6.92 -48.46
C LEU A 298 28.43 -7.13 -48.84
N LEU A 299 29.29 -7.39 -47.85
CA LEU A 299 30.72 -7.65 -48.07
C LEU A 299 30.97 -8.91 -48.91
N LYS A 300 30.12 -9.93 -48.79
CA LYS A 300 30.19 -11.17 -49.58
C LYS A 300 29.61 -11.03 -50.98
N GLN A 301 29.00 -9.90 -51.33
CA GLN A 301 28.53 -9.70 -52.70
C GLN A 301 29.71 -9.57 -53.66
N PRO A 302 29.55 -10.03 -54.91
CA PRO A 302 30.54 -9.80 -55.95
C PRO A 302 30.76 -8.30 -56.20
N TRP A 303 31.97 -7.94 -56.63
CA TRP A 303 32.39 -6.54 -56.82
C TRP A 303 31.46 -5.73 -57.73
N TRP A 304 30.84 -6.35 -58.74
CA TRP A 304 29.89 -5.68 -59.64
C TRP A 304 28.58 -5.24 -58.98
N ARG A 305 28.16 -5.87 -57.88
CA ARG A 305 26.99 -5.40 -57.11
C ARG A 305 27.36 -4.25 -56.16
N LYS A 306 28.60 -4.20 -55.69
CA LYS A 306 29.10 -3.13 -54.81
C LYS A 306 29.24 -1.79 -55.55
N LEU A 307 29.50 -1.83 -56.85
CA LEU A 307 29.52 -0.65 -57.72
C LEU A 307 28.14 0.02 -57.83
N SER A 308 27.04 -0.76 -57.77
CA SER A 308 25.69 -0.20 -57.92
C SER A 308 25.29 0.74 -56.78
N ASP A 309 25.83 0.55 -55.58
CA ASP A 309 25.54 1.40 -54.41
C ASP A 309 26.34 2.72 -54.45
N GLU A 310 27.57 2.72 -54.98
CA GLU A 310 28.37 3.96 -55.12
C GLU A 310 27.76 4.95 -56.13
N TYR A 311 27.04 4.46 -57.15
CA TYR A 311 26.33 5.33 -58.09
C TYR A 311 24.97 5.82 -57.57
N GLN A 312 24.40 5.22 -56.53
CA GLN A 312 23.12 5.65 -55.96
C GLN A 312 23.23 6.91 -55.08
N ASP A 313 24.39 7.13 -54.46
CA ASP A 313 24.64 8.35 -53.66
C ASP A 313 25.03 9.56 -54.54
N SER A 314 25.52 9.35 -55.78
CA SER A 314 25.87 10.45 -56.70
C SER A 314 24.68 11.09 -57.42
N VAL A 315 23.52 10.43 -57.45
CA VAL A 315 22.34 10.91 -58.20
C VAL A 315 21.56 11.98 -57.43
N TYR A 316 21.95 12.31 -56.20
CA TYR A 316 21.26 13.30 -55.37
C TYR A 316 21.93 14.68 -55.27
N GLU A 317 23.12 14.90 -55.86
CA GLU A 317 23.77 16.23 -55.82
C GLU A 317 23.52 17.12 -57.06
N ASP A 318 23.10 16.57 -58.20
CA ASP A 318 23.00 17.34 -59.47
C ASP A 318 21.59 17.84 -59.84
N THR A 319 20.56 17.65 -59.00
CA THR A 319 19.18 18.10 -59.29
C THR A 319 18.68 19.25 -58.41
N GLN A 320 19.54 20.21 -58.06
CA GLN A 320 19.12 21.48 -57.42
C GLN A 320 19.88 22.71 -57.91
N ILE A 321 19.96 22.94 -59.23
CA ILE A 321 20.09 24.30 -59.76
C ILE A 321 19.23 24.41 -61.02
N LEU A 322 18.00 24.92 -60.84
CA LEU A 322 17.34 25.91 -61.70
C LEU A 322 16.05 26.40 -61.03
#